data_AF-A0A968UZE9-F1
#
_entry.id   AF-A0A968UZE9-F1
#
_cell.length_a   1.000
_cell.length_b   1.000
_cell.length_c   1.000
_cell.angle_alpha   90.00
_cell.angle_beta   90.00
_cell.angle_gamma   90.00
#
_symmetry.space_group_name_H-M   'P 1'
#
loop_
_entity.id
_entity.type
_entity.pdbx_description
1 polymer ?
#
loop_
_entity_poly.entity_id
_entity_poly.type
_entity_poly.pdbx_seq_one_letter_code
_entity_poly.pdbx_strand_id
1 'polypeptide(L)'
;MNIVTVIPGIEGEIDLITGCINWRGSKFGNGYARKWIEGKTVLVHRLVLESKITGFLESGYLACHTCDNPSCINPEHLVAGSAAENTEQMMGRSRKTPRGKSIPGTGKLSIEQLREIQTKYLSGTIKNHLAKEYGVQHETITKILQANIPDNFTTVAPGFVGEIQDNGCILFQGAKDGAGYGRHFKNGKSKSVTRTVLAEKLGYEILSDMDACHTCDNPSCINPEHLWAGTRTQNLLDASKKGRTQGKSHPLSNAKLDWEQVREIRQRLAAGERMKDLAKAYGVGWGAIHNIKYHVTWKEAGEEVPTPRRGGYLDRYLTFAQAQEVRERIKKGESIAKIARKLGVSNNVISDIKNYVTYKKE
;
A
#
# COMPACT_ATOMS: atom_id res chain seq x y z
N MET A 1 -7.46 18.47 -32.91
CA MET A 1 -6.75 19.32 -31.93
C MET A 1 -7.36 20.70 -32.02
N ASN A 2 -8.02 21.15 -30.95
CA ASN A 2 -8.63 22.48 -30.92
C ASN A 2 -7.56 23.47 -30.47
N ILE A 3 -6.82 24.02 -31.43
CA ILE A 3 -5.79 25.03 -31.16
C ILE A 3 -6.47 26.39 -31.13
N VAL A 4 -6.20 27.15 -30.07
CA VAL A 4 -6.72 28.50 -29.88
C VAL A 4 -5.55 29.47 -29.81
N THR A 5 -5.62 30.53 -30.61
CA THR A 5 -4.71 31.68 -30.48
C THR A 5 -5.20 32.55 -29.33
N VAL A 6 -4.37 32.75 -28.31
CA VAL A 6 -4.71 33.55 -27.13
C VAL A 6 -4.35 35.02 -27.36
N ILE A 7 -3.13 35.26 -27.83
CA ILE A 7 -2.63 36.54 -28.33
C ILE A 7 -1.71 36.26 -29.53
N PRO A 8 -1.41 37.25 -30.40
CA PRO A 8 -0.56 37.02 -31.57
C PRO A 8 0.75 36.29 -31.24
N GLY A 9 0.97 35.14 -31.88
CA GLY A 9 2.16 34.30 -31.67
C GLY A 9 2.18 33.50 -30.37
N ILE A 10 1.06 33.43 -29.63
CA ILE A 10 0.86 32.57 -28.46
C ILE A 10 -0.40 31.72 -28.66
N GLU A 11 -0.18 30.44 -28.95
CA GLU A 11 -1.24 29.45 -29.20
C GLU A 11 -1.16 28.29 -28.20
N GLY A 12 -2.31 27.71 -27.89
CA GLY A 12 -2.38 26.52 -27.04
C GLY A 12 -3.52 25.60 -27.43
N GLU A 13 -3.49 24.39 -26.88
CA GLU A 13 -4.54 23.40 -27.08
C GLU A 13 -5.58 23.54 -25.96
N ILE A 14 -6.86 23.69 -26.32
CA ILE A 14 -7.94 23.78 -25.34
C ILE A 14 -8.34 22.39 -24.82
N ASP A 15 -8.33 22.24 -23.51
CA ASP A 15 -8.93 21.14 -22.79
C ASP A 15 -10.39 21.51 -22.47
N LEU A 16 -11.34 20.84 -23.12
CA LEU A 16 -12.77 21.12 -22.98
C LEU A 16 -13.35 20.70 -21.62
N ILE A 17 -12.64 19.87 -20.85
CA ILE A 17 -13.07 19.43 -19.52
C ILE A 17 -12.68 20.48 -18.49
N THR A 18 -11.43 20.97 -18.55
CA THR A 18 -10.91 21.92 -17.55
C THR A 18 -11.02 23.38 -17.98
N GLY A 19 -11.34 23.65 -19.24
CA GLY A 19 -11.28 24.98 -19.84
C GLY A 19 -9.85 25.54 -19.95
N CYS A 20 -8.81 24.77 -19.62
CA CYS A 20 -7.42 25.23 -19.75
C CYS A 20 -7.00 25.31 -21.21
N ILE A 21 -6.28 26.37 -21.57
CA ILE A 21 -5.58 26.45 -22.86
C ILE A 21 -4.11 26.12 -22.58
N ASN A 22 -3.67 24.92 -22.94
CA ASN A 22 -2.35 24.41 -22.59
C ASN A 22 -1.28 24.84 -23.61
N TRP A 23 -0.23 25.50 -23.14
CA TRP A 23 0.91 25.89 -23.96
C TRP A 23 1.60 24.69 -24.61
N ARG A 24 1.83 24.78 -25.93
CA ARG A 24 2.49 23.73 -26.73
C ARG A 24 4.00 23.94 -26.91
N GLY A 25 4.52 25.13 -26.59
CA GLY A 25 5.94 25.43 -26.69
C GLY A 25 6.75 24.97 -25.48
N SER A 26 7.98 25.48 -25.36
CA SER A 26 8.90 25.11 -24.28
C SER A 26 8.36 25.45 -22.89
N LYS A 27 8.71 24.60 -21.91
CA LYS A 27 8.33 24.75 -20.50
C LYS A 27 9.59 24.70 -19.63
N PHE A 28 9.50 25.22 -18.41
CA PHE A 28 10.48 24.96 -17.36
C PHE A 28 10.25 23.56 -16.74
N GLY A 29 11.23 23.02 -16.03
CA GLY A 29 11.11 21.71 -15.36
C GLY A 29 10.01 21.64 -14.28
N ASN A 30 9.51 22.79 -13.82
CA ASN A 30 8.38 22.91 -12.91
C ASN A 30 7.02 23.09 -13.63
N GLY A 31 6.98 22.94 -14.97
CA GLY A 31 5.77 22.97 -15.78
C GLY A 31 5.37 24.34 -16.34
N TYR A 32 5.98 25.44 -15.87
CA TYR A 32 5.61 26.78 -16.33
C TYR A 32 5.98 27.02 -17.81
N ALA A 33 5.02 27.53 -18.57
CA ALA A 33 5.19 27.90 -19.96
C ALA A 33 6.22 29.04 -20.14
N ARG A 34 7.18 28.86 -21.05
CA ARG A 34 8.24 29.84 -21.34
C ARG A 34 8.41 30.08 -22.83
N LYS A 35 8.86 31.29 -23.19
CA LYS A 35 9.21 31.69 -24.56
C LYS A 35 10.46 32.56 -24.55
N TRP A 36 11.24 32.51 -25.62
CA TRP A 36 12.39 33.40 -25.80
C TRP A 36 11.96 34.62 -26.61
N ILE A 37 12.16 35.83 -26.08
CA ILE A 37 11.84 37.11 -26.74
C ILE A 37 13.00 38.07 -26.47
N GLU A 38 13.54 38.68 -27.53
CA GLU A 38 14.57 39.74 -27.45
C GLU A 38 15.73 39.45 -26.49
N GLY A 39 16.27 38.22 -26.56
CA GLY A 39 17.43 37.81 -25.76
C GLY A 39 17.11 37.42 -24.32
N LYS A 40 15.84 37.35 -23.91
CA LYS A 40 15.42 36.95 -22.56
C LYS A 40 14.36 35.83 -22.61
N THR A 41 14.40 34.97 -21.60
CA THR A 41 13.33 33.99 -21.37
C THR A 41 12.22 34.64 -20.55
N VAL A 42 11.00 34.60 -21.07
CA VAL A 42 9.81 35.18 -20.44
C VAL A 42 8.76 34.11 -20.15
N LEU A 43 7.98 34.32 -19.09
CA LEU A 43 6.86 33.46 -18.72
C LEU A 43 5.65 33.79 -19.59
N VAL A 44 5.11 32.78 -20.30
CA VAL A 44 4.06 33.01 -21.31
C VAL A 44 2.77 33.49 -20.66
N HIS A 45 2.39 32.93 -19.51
CA HIS A 45 1.18 33.35 -18.79
C HIS A 45 1.25 34.81 -18.31
N ARG A 46 2.45 35.32 -18.01
CA ARG A 46 2.64 36.74 -17.66
C ARG A 46 2.37 37.65 -18.86
N LEU A 47 2.91 37.31 -20.03
CA LEU A 47 2.64 38.05 -21.27
C LEU A 47 1.15 38.07 -21.61
N VAL A 48 0.46 36.95 -21.44
CA VAL A 48 -0.98 36.86 -21.68
C VAL A 48 -1.75 37.77 -20.74
N LEU A 49 -1.40 37.80 -19.45
CA LEU A 49 -2.06 38.69 -18.49
C LEU A 49 -1.77 40.17 -18.78
N GLU A 50 -0.51 40.53 -19.07
CA GLU A 50 -0.12 41.90 -19.44
C GLU A 50 -0.87 42.37 -20.71
N SER A 51 -1.06 41.49 -21.69
CA SER A 51 -1.87 41.77 -22.87
C SER A 51 -3.36 41.92 -22.55
N LYS A 52 -3.90 41.17 -21.57
CA LYS A 52 -5.31 41.26 -21.15
C LYS A 52 -5.61 42.58 -20.43
N ILE A 53 -4.68 43.04 -19.58
CA ILE A 53 -4.85 44.29 -18.81
C ILE A 53 -4.35 45.53 -19.56
N THR A 54 -3.90 45.38 -20.81
CA THR A 54 -3.41 46.46 -21.68
C THR A 54 -2.33 47.32 -21.00
N GLY A 55 -1.41 46.69 -20.28
CA GLY A 55 -0.44 47.40 -19.46
C GLY A 55 0.66 46.50 -18.91
N PHE A 56 1.58 47.11 -18.17
CA PHE A 56 2.67 46.39 -17.52
C PHE A 56 2.27 46.01 -16.09
N LEU A 57 2.52 44.76 -15.69
CA LEU A 57 2.40 44.38 -14.28
C LEU A 57 3.47 45.10 -13.48
N GLU A 58 3.05 46.02 -12.60
CA GLU A 58 3.94 46.76 -11.71
C GLU A 58 4.88 45.83 -10.94
N SER A 59 6.06 46.35 -10.59
CA SER A 59 7.08 45.60 -9.85
C SER A 59 6.51 45.08 -8.53
N GLY A 60 6.48 43.76 -8.35
CA GLY A 60 5.92 43.09 -7.16
C GLY A 60 4.62 42.33 -7.42
N TYR A 61 3.97 42.55 -8.57
CA TYR A 61 2.80 41.79 -8.99
C TYR A 61 3.18 40.59 -9.86
N LEU A 62 2.47 39.49 -9.62
CA LEU A 62 2.61 38.21 -10.30
C LEU A 62 1.35 37.91 -11.11
N ALA A 63 1.53 37.16 -12.20
CA ALA A 63 0.43 36.56 -12.94
C ALA A 63 0.12 35.20 -12.30
N CYS A 64 -0.96 35.14 -11.53
CA CYS A 64 -1.33 33.98 -10.74
C CYS A 64 -2.39 33.14 -11.46
N HIS A 65 -2.22 31.82 -11.45
CA HIS A 65 -3.20 30.89 -12.00
C HIS A 65 -4.36 30.66 -11.03
N THR A 66 -5.60 30.70 -11.54
CA THR A 66 -6.79 30.25 -10.80
C THR A 66 -7.12 28.78 -11.05
N CYS A 67 -6.79 28.29 -12.25
CA CYS A 67 -6.91 26.89 -12.68
C CYS A 67 -5.70 26.03 -12.33
N ASP A 68 -4.68 26.68 -11.77
CA ASP A 68 -3.78 25.96 -10.90
C ASP A 68 -2.86 24.94 -11.65
N ASN A 69 -2.84 25.08 -12.98
CA ASN A 69 -2.06 24.37 -13.99
C ASN A 69 -0.97 25.32 -14.56
N PRO A 70 0.33 25.11 -14.25
CA PRO A 70 1.42 25.99 -14.68
C PRO A 70 1.60 26.15 -16.20
N SER A 71 1.11 25.18 -16.98
CA SER A 71 1.18 25.20 -18.44
C SER A 71 0.01 25.96 -19.09
N CYS A 72 -1.00 26.34 -18.30
CA CYS A 72 -2.18 27.04 -18.80
C CYS A 72 -1.87 28.49 -19.16
N ILE A 73 -2.36 28.91 -20.32
CA ILE A 73 -2.27 30.26 -20.86
C ILE A 73 -3.66 30.86 -21.13
N ASN A 74 -4.73 30.29 -20.57
CA ASN A 74 -6.07 30.86 -20.70
C ASN A 74 -6.14 32.22 -19.96
N PRO A 75 -6.45 33.34 -20.63
CA PRO A 75 -6.57 34.65 -19.98
C PRO A 75 -7.61 34.71 -18.86
N GLU A 76 -8.66 33.88 -18.93
CA GLU A 76 -9.70 33.81 -17.89
C GLU A 76 -9.24 33.05 -16.65
N HIS A 77 -8.12 32.31 -16.74
CA HIS A 77 -7.52 31.61 -15.63
C HIS A 77 -6.33 32.34 -15.00
N LEU A 78 -6.12 33.61 -15.36
CA LEU A 78 -5.00 34.43 -14.93
C LEU A 78 -5.50 35.70 -14.24
N VAL A 79 -4.95 35.97 -13.07
CA VAL A 79 -5.24 37.17 -12.28
C VAL A 79 -3.95 37.84 -11.83
N ALA A 80 -3.95 39.16 -11.74
CA ALA A 80 -2.85 39.90 -11.13
C ALA A 80 -2.97 39.76 -9.61
N GLY A 81 -1.87 39.42 -8.94
CA GLY A 81 -1.83 39.37 -7.48
C GLY A 81 -0.44 39.66 -6.97
N SER A 82 -0.35 40.24 -5.77
CA SER A 82 0.93 40.38 -5.07
C SER A 82 1.48 39.01 -4.67
N ALA A 83 2.78 38.93 -4.38
CA ALA A 83 3.36 37.71 -3.83
C ALA A 83 2.69 37.27 -2.51
N ALA A 84 2.17 38.21 -1.72
CA ALA A 84 1.43 37.93 -0.49
C ALA A 84 0.05 37.30 -0.77
N GLU A 85 -0.73 37.89 -1.69
CA GLU A 85 -2.05 37.37 -2.09
C GLU A 85 -1.93 36.04 -2.86
N ASN A 86 -0.87 35.87 -3.66
CA ASN A 86 -0.58 34.59 -4.31
C ASN A 86 -0.24 33.51 -3.28
N THR A 87 0.49 33.88 -2.22
CA THR A 87 0.79 32.95 -1.12
C THR A 87 -0.47 32.59 -0.35
N GLU A 88 -1.33 33.57 -0.06
CA GLU A 88 -2.62 33.36 0.62
C GLU A 88 -3.60 32.51 -0.22
N GLN A 89 -3.72 32.76 -1.52
CA GLN A 89 -4.49 31.92 -2.44
C GLN A 89 -3.88 30.53 -2.63
N MET A 90 -2.56 30.41 -2.69
CA MET A 90 -1.86 29.11 -2.68
C MET A 90 -2.13 28.32 -1.39
N MET A 91 -2.21 29.00 -0.24
CA MET A 91 -2.59 28.39 1.04
C MET A 91 -4.06 27.96 1.05
N GLY A 92 -4.95 28.70 0.36
CA GLY A 92 -6.35 28.35 0.16
C GLY A 92 -6.62 27.26 -0.89
N ARG A 93 -5.70 27.03 -1.84
CA ARG A 93 -5.89 26.09 -2.97
C ARG A 93 -5.05 24.82 -2.89
N SER A 94 -4.55 24.47 -1.70
CA SER A 94 -3.94 23.17 -1.39
C SER A 94 -2.82 22.72 -2.34
N ARG A 95 -2.07 23.65 -2.97
CA ARG A 95 -0.96 23.30 -3.88
C ARG A 95 0.42 23.58 -3.30
N LYS A 96 0.70 22.86 -2.22
CA LYS A 96 1.97 22.19 -1.88
C LYS A 96 1.94 21.87 -0.39
N THR A 97 2.18 20.61 -0.05
CA THR A 97 2.77 20.28 1.23
C THR A 97 4.13 21.01 1.30
N PRO A 98 4.36 21.91 2.27
CA PRO A 98 5.65 22.56 2.39
C PRO A 98 6.72 21.50 2.64
N ARG A 99 7.79 21.51 1.83
CA ARG A 99 9.02 20.76 2.14
C ARG A 99 9.40 21.09 3.58
N GLY A 100 9.29 20.11 4.48
CA GLY A 100 9.79 20.21 5.85
C GLY A 100 8.83 20.73 6.93
N LYS A 101 7.53 20.88 6.69
CA LYS A 101 6.56 20.99 7.79
C LYS A 101 5.65 19.77 7.76
N SER A 102 5.97 18.82 8.65
CA SER A 102 5.13 17.68 8.97
C SER A 102 3.68 18.13 9.13
N ILE A 103 2.75 17.41 8.51
CA ILE A 103 1.35 17.44 8.95
C ILE A 103 1.39 17.30 10.48
N PRO A 104 0.67 18.14 11.26
CA PRO A 104 0.73 18.10 12.73
C PRO A 104 0.14 16.82 13.34
N GLY A 105 0.66 15.63 13.01
CA GLY A 105 0.12 14.34 13.43
C GLY A 105 1.18 13.25 13.62
N THR A 106 2.47 13.60 13.57
CA THR A 106 3.57 12.64 13.72
C THR A 106 3.95 12.34 15.17
N GLY A 107 3.15 12.78 16.15
CA GLY A 107 3.49 12.70 17.58
C GLY A 107 2.35 12.21 18.46
N LYS A 108 1.46 13.13 18.86
CA LYS A 108 0.45 12.88 19.90
C LYS A 108 -0.99 12.78 19.40
N LEU A 109 -1.31 13.40 18.26
CA LEU A 109 -2.66 13.48 17.74
C LEU A 109 -2.77 12.79 16.38
N SER A 110 -3.87 12.08 16.14
CA SER A 110 -4.20 11.47 14.85
C SER A 110 -4.81 12.49 13.89
N ILE A 111 -4.77 12.22 12.57
CA ILE A 111 -5.41 13.05 11.54
C ILE A 111 -6.90 13.28 11.86
N GLU A 112 -7.58 12.27 12.38
CA GLU A 112 -8.98 12.33 12.79
C GLU A 112 -9.16 13.33 13.94
N GLN A 113 -8.27 13.30 14.95
CA GLN A 113 -8.29 14.27 16.05
C GLN A 113 -7.99 15.70 15.56
N LEU A 114 -7.13 15.88 14.55
CA LEU A 114 -6.89 17.20 13.97
C LEU A 114 -8.13 17.78 13.31
N ARG A 115 -8.85 16.97 12.52
CA ARG A 115 -10.12 17.34 11.90
C ARG A 115 -11.20 17.63 12.95
N GLU A 116 -11.23 16.85 14.02
CA GLU A 116 -12.14 17.06 15.15
C GLU A 116 -11.87 18.40 15.85
N ILE A 117 -10.60 18.74 16.10
CA ILE A 117 -10.19 20.04 16.67
C ILE A 117 -10.65 21.20 15.78
N GLN A 118 -10.45 21.10 14.46
CA GLN A 118 -10.89 22.12 13.51
C GLN A 118 -12.42 22.28 13.53
N THR A 119 -13.15 21.18 13.54
CA THR A 119 -14.63 21.17 13.62
C THR A 119 -15.13 21.79 14.92
N LYS A 120 -14.58 21.38 16.07
CA LYS A 120 -14.95 21.93 17.39
C LYS A 120 -14.67 23.44 17.48
N TYR A 121 -13.55 23.92 16.93
CA TYR A 121 -13.25 25.34 16.88
C TYR A 121 -14.25 26.13 16.03
N LEU A 122 -14.59 25.62 14.84
CA LEU A 122 -15.60 26.23 13.96
C LEU A 122 -16.99 26.25 14.62
N SER A 123 -17.31 25.27 15.47
CA SER A 123 -18.55 25.25 16.26
C SER A 123 -18.55 26.21 17.48
N GLY A 124 -17.48 26.99 17.68
CA GLY A 124 -17.40 28.02 18.72
C GLY A 124 -16.59 27.63 19.97
N THR A 125 -15.93 26.47 19.97
CA THR A 125 -15.07 26.07 21.10
C THR A 125 -13.77 26.88 21.08
N ILE A 126 -13.43 27.50 22.20
CA ILE A 126 -12.23 28.35 22.30
C ILE A 126 -10.94 27.53 22.40
N LYS A 127 -9.84 28.09 21.87
CA LYS A 127 -8.53 27.42 21.77
C LYS A 127 -8.00 26.89 23.11
N ASN A 128 -8.21 27.62 24.20
CA ASN A 128 -7.79 27.20 25.55
C ASN A 128 -8.50 25.92 26.01
N HIS A 129 -9.77 25.75 25.67
CA HIS A 129 -10.52 24.55 26.00
C HIS A 129 -9.99 23.35 25.20
N LEU A 130 -9.78 23.53 23.89
CA LEU A 130 -9.20 22.50 23.02
C LEU A 130 -7.79 22.09 23.47
N ALA A 131 -6.95 23.04 23.84
CA ALA A 131 -5.61 22.76 24.35
C ALA A 131 -5.66 21.86 25.60
N LYS A 132 -6.57 22.17 26.54
CA LYS A 132 -6.78 21.38 27.75
C LYS A 132 -7.35 20.00 27.45
N GLU A 133 -8.37 19.92 26.60
CA GLU A 133 -9.07 18.68 26.23
C GLU A 133 -8.13 17.66 25.57
N TYR A 134 -7.34 18.09 24.58
CA TYR A 134 -6.41 17.23 23.85
C TYR A 134 -5.02 17.14 24.51
N GLY A 135 -4.84 17.81 25.66
CA GLY A 135 -3.59 17.82 26.41
C GLY A 135 -2.39 18.33 25.60
N VAL A 136 -2.59 19.38 24.81
CA VAL A 136 -1.56 20.02 23.98
C VAL A 136 -1.41 21.49 24.34
N GLN A 137 -0.29 22.10 23.95
CA GLN A 137 -0.08 23.53 24.17
C GLN A 137 -1.00 24.36 23.26
N HIS A 138 -1.36 25.57 23.70
CA HIS A 138 -2.21 26.50 22.94
C HIS A 138 -1.65 26.80 21.53
N GLU A 139 -0.32 26.88 21.41
CA GLU A 139 0.35 27.08 20.12
C GLU A 139 0.13 25.89 19.16
N THR A 140 0.05 24.67 19.69
CA THR A 140 -0.26 23.47 18.90
C THR A 140 -1.64 23.59 18.28
N ILE A 141 -2.64 24.02 19.06
CA ILE A 141 -4.00 24.27 18.53
C ILE A 141 -3.95 25.32 17.41
N THR A 142 -3.21 26.41 17.58
CA THR A 142 -3.10 27.43 16.54
C THR A 142 -2.49 26.87 15.24
N LYS A 143 -1.44 26.04 15.34
CA LYS A 143 -0.84 25.38 14.18
C LYS A 143 -1.81 24.40 13.50
N ILE A 144 -2.63 23.67 14.26
CA ILE A 144 -3.64 22.75 13.73
C ILE A 144 -4.73 23.50 12.98
N LEU A 145 -5.22 24.62 13.52
CA LEU A 145 -6.24 25.44 12.86
C LEU A 145 -5.74 26.08 11.56
N GLN A 146 -4.42 26.28 11.43
CA GLN A 146 -3.77 26.76 10.21
C GLN A 146 -3.36 25.64 9.25
N ALA A 147 -3.43 24.38 9.69
CA ALA A 147 -2.98 23.25 8.90
C ALA A 147 -4.04 22.85 7.88
N ASN A 148 -3.64 22.80 6.62
CA ASN A 148 -4.43 22.21 5.56
C ASN A 148 -4.13 20.70 5.51
N ILE A 149 -5.12 19.89 5.90
CA ILE A 149 -5.00 18.44 5.99
C ILE A 149 -5.81 17.84 4.85
N PRO A 150 -5.16 17.24 3.82
CA PRO A 150 -5.91 16.68 2.70
C PRO A 150 -6.83 15.54 3.15
N ASP A 151 -7.95 15.37 2.46
CA ASP A 151 -8.96 14.36 2.79
C ASP A 151 -8.43 12.93 2.65
N ASN A 152 -7.52 12.71 1.69
CA ASN A 152 -6.90 11.43 1.43
C ASN A 152 -5.73 11.10 2.38
N PHE A 153 -5.66 11.70 3.57
CA PHE A 153 -4.67 11.35 4.59
C PHE A 153 -5.33 10.75 5.83
N THR A 154 -4.63 9.83 6.50
CA THR A 154 -5.07 9.21 7.74
C THR A 154 -3.88 8.80 8.61
N THR A 155 -4.14 8.59 9.90
CA THR A 155 -3.19 7.99 10.85
C THR A 155 -3.53 6.52 11.03
N VAL A 156 -2.61 5.62 10.68
CA VAL A 156 -2.81 4.17 10.83
C VAL A 156 -2.46 3.64 12.23
N ALA A 157 -1.58 4.37 12.92
CA ALA A 157 -1.06 4.09 14.25
C ALA A 157 -0.37 5.37 14.77
N PRO A 158 -0.23 5.58 16.10
CA PRO A 158 0.40 6.76 16.68
C PRO A 158 1.76 7.07 16.04
N GLY A 159 1.85 8.23 15.41
CA GLY A 159 3.06 8.70 14.72
C GLY A 159 3.24 8.20 13.29
N PHE A 160 2.32 7.39 12.75
CA PHE A 160 2.36 6.90 11.37
C PHE A 160 1.21 7.45 10.54
N VAL A 161 1.54 8.43 9.69
CA VAL A 161 0.63 9.06 8.74
C VAL A 161 0.89 8.52 7.34
N GLY A 162 -0.17 8.30 6.58
CA GLY A 162 -0.07 7.95 5.18
C GLY A 162 -1.18 8.52 4.31
N GLU A 163 -0.93 8.47 3.02
CA GLU A 163 -1.83 8.94 1.96
C GLU A 163 -2.62 7.76 1.39
N ILE A 164 -3.94 7.83 1.45
CA ILE A 164 -4.90 6.88 0.92
C ILE A 164 -4.88 6.95 -0.61
N GLN A 165 -4.73 5.79 -1.24
CA GLN A 165 -4.77 5.59 -2.69
C GLN A 165 -6.07 4.89 -3.09
N ASP A 166 -6.46 5.02 -4.36
CA ASP A 166 -7.69 4.41 -4.90
C ASP A 166 -7.71 2.88 -4.77
N ASN A 167 -6.54 2.23 -4.76
CA ASN A 167 -6.40 0.79 -4.55
C ASN A 167 -6.43 0.36 -3.06
N GLY A 168 -6.80 1.26 -2.16
CA GLY A 168 -6.84 1.03 -0.72
C GLY A 168 -5.47 1.02 -0.02
N CYS A 169 -4.36 1.21 -0.74
CA CYS A 169 -3.06 1.37 -0.09
C CYS A 169 -3.01 2.69 0.70
N ILE A 170 -2.29 2.67 1.82
CA ILE A 170 -1.98 3.87 2.59
C ILE A 170 -0.46 4.07 2.50
N LEU A 171 0.00 5.02 1.69
CA LEU A 171 1.42 5.24 1.42
C LEU A 171 2.09 6.02 2.53
N PHE A 172 3.15 5.46 3.09
CA PHE A 172 3.90 6.08 4.16
C PHE A 172 4.64 7.35 3.71
N GLN A 173 4.47 8.42 4.49
CA GLN A 173 5.00 9.74 4.21
C GLN A 173 6.29 10.06 4.99
N GLY A 174 6.76 9.13 5.84
CA GLY A 174 8.01 9.27 6.57
C GLY A 174 9.24 8.71 5.84
N ALA A 175 10.31 8.48 6.60
CA ALA A 175 11.56 7.96 6.08
C ALA A 175 11.41 6.54 5.52
N LYS A 176 11.99 6.29 4.35
CA LYS A 176 11.98 4.98 3.67
C LYS A 176 13.41 4.52 3.42
N ASP A 177 13.63 3.21 3.38
CA ASP A 177 14.91 2.65 2.94
C ASP A 177 15.02 2.62 1.39
N GLY A 178 16.17 2.17 0.87
CA GLY A 178 16.41 2.09 -0.56
C GLY A 178 15.51 1.10 -1.31
N ALA A 179 14.83 0.20 -0.60
CA ALA A 179 13.84 -0.71 -1.17
C ALA A 179 12.39 -0.16 -1.03
N GLY A 180 12.23 1.04 -0.46
CA GLY A 180 10.94 1.71 -0.32
C GLY A 180 10.15 1.34 0.94
N TYR A 181 10.71 0.55 1.86
CA TYR A 181 10.04 0.21 3.12
C TYR A 181 10.13 1.34 4.13
N GLY A 182 9.03 1.64 4.81
CA GLY A 182 8.98 2.63 5.87
C GLY A 182 9.88 2.26 7.07
N ARG A 183 10.66 3.24 7.54
CA ARG A 183 11.57 3.13 8.69
C ARG A 183 11.25 4.22 9.72
N HIS A 184 11.35 3.87 11.00
CA HIS A 184 11.25 4.82 12.10
C HIS A 184 12.31 4.55 13.17
N PHE A 185 12.67 5.57 13.94
CA PHE A 185 13.59 5.42 15.07
C PHE A 185 12.80 5.21 16.37
N LYS A 186 13.11 4.14 17.09
CA LYS A 186 12.54 3.84 18.41
C LYS A 186 13.64 3.26 19.30
N ASN A 187 13.85 3.84 20.48
CA ASN A 187 14.88 3.44 21.46
C ASN A 187 16.29 3.35 20.85
N GLY A 188 16.69 4.37 20.08
CA GLY A 188 18.01 4.45 19.45
C GLY A 188 18.24 3.46 18.29
N LYS A 189 17.21 2.70 17.88
CA LYS A 189 17.31 1.72 16.80
C LYS A 189 16.34 2.05 15.67
N SER A 190 16.80 1.87 14.44
CA SER A 190 15.93 1.90 13.26
C SER A 190 15.07 0.64 13.25
N LYS A 191 13.74 0.80 13.21
CA LYS A 191 12.74 -0.27 13.17
C LYS A 191 11.86 -0.14 11.93
N SER A 192 11.31 -1.26 11.48
CA SER A 192 10.33 -1.31 10.38
C SER A 192 9.00 -0.69 10.83
N VAL A 193 8.44 0.20 10.01
CA VAL A 193 7.12 0.80 10.25
C VAL A 193 6.03 -0.25 10.09
N THR A 194 6.04 -1.04 9.02
CA THR A 194 5.00 -2.05 8.75
C THR A 194 4.92 -3.08 9.87
N ARG A 195 6.06 -3.48 10.44
CA ARG A 195 6.10 -4.39 11.59
C ARG A 195 5.45 -3.76 12.82
N THR A 196 5.70 -2.48 13.08
CA THR A 196 5.09 -1.79 14.23
C THR A 196 3.59 -1.60 14.04
N VAL A 197 3.16 -1.17 12.86
CA VAL A 197 1.74 -1.03 12.52
C VAL A 197 1.00 -2.36 12.66
N LEU A 198 1.58 -3.45 12.16
CA LEU A 198 0.97 -4.78 12.29
C LEU A 198 0.95 -5.28 13.74
N ALA A 199 2.01 -5.05 14.52
CA ALA A 199 2.02 -5.40 15.95
C ALA A 199 0.93 -4.64 16.73
N GLU A 200 0.71 -3.38 16.38
CA GLU A 200 -0.36 -2.57 17.00
C GLU A 200 -1.76 -3.10 16.65
N LYS A 201 -2.00 -3.42 15.37
CA LYS A 201 -3.25 -4.06 14.94
C LYS A 201 -3.51 -5.38 15.66
N LEU A 202 -2.48 -6.18 15.88
CA LEU A 202 -2.59 -7.49 16.53
C LEU A 202 -2.68 -7.39 18.07
N GLY A 203 -2.28 -6.26 18.66
CA GLY A 203 -2.21 -6.07 20.11
C GLY A 203 -1.05 -6.81 20.80
N TYR A 204 -0.13 -7.40 20.03
CA TYR A 204 1.04 -8.10 20.55
C TYR A 204 2.25 -7.93 19.63
N GLU A 205 3.46 -8.07 20.18
CA GLU A 205 4.69 -8.01 19.38
C GLU A 205 4.80 -9.24 18.46
N ILE A 206 5.09 -8.98 17.19
CA ILE A 206 5.40 -10.03 16.22
C ILE A 206 6.69 -10.73 16.65
N LEU A 207 6.74 -12.06 16.55
CA LEU A 207 7.93 -12.86 16.85
C LEU A 207 9.09 -12.52 15.91
N SER A 208 10.32 -12.58 16.39
CA SER A 208 11.52 -12.12 15.67
C SER A 208 11.79 -12.86 14.35
N ASP A 209 11.27 -14.08 14.21
CA ASP A 209 11.38 -14.95 13.03
C ASP A 209 10.23 -14.78 12.01
N MET A 210 9.27 -13.92 12.30
CA MET A 210 8.15 -13.58 11.42
C MET A 210 8.37 -12.23 10.75
N ASP A 211 7.90 -12.10 9.51
CA ASP A 211 7.86 -10.88 8.71
C ASP A 211 6.46 -10.26 8.70
N ALA A 212 6.39 -8.93 8.56
CA ALA A 212 5.17 -8.23 8.18
C ALA A 212 5.06 -8.22 6.65
N CYS A 213 4.21 -9.09 6.13
CA CYS A 213 4.08 -9.36 4.70
C CYS A 213 2.95 -8.52 4.10
N HIS A 214 3.13 -8.04 2.87
CA HIS A 214 2.13 -7.25 2.16
C HIS A 214 1.24 -8.16 1.30
N THR A 215 -0.08 -8.00 1.38
CA THR A 215 -1.00 -8.55 0.39
C THR A 215 -0.95 -7.76 -0.92
N CYS A 216 -0.75 -6.45 -0.83
CA CYS A 216 -0.71 -5.50 -1.96
C CYS A 216 0.65 -5.34 -2.65
N ASP A 217 1.70 -5.99 -2.15
CA ASP A 217 3.06 -5.95 -2.70
C ASP A 217 3.70 -4.56 -2.85
N ASN A 218 3.19 -3.55 -2.14
CA ASN A 218 3.73 -2.20 -2.13
C ASN A 218 4.56 -1.96 -0.84
N PRO A 219 5.90 -1.87 -0.91
CA PRO A 219 6.76 -1.69 0.25
C PRO A 219 6.46 -0.45 1.11
N SER A 220 5.96 0.62 0.47
CA SER A 220 5.61 1.87 1.15
C SER A 220 4.22 1.83 1.80
N CYS A 221 3.42 0.79 1.55
CA CYS A 221 2.09 0.67 2.13
C CYS A 221 2.16 0.32 3.62
N ILE A 222 1.42 1.08 4.42
CA ILE A 222 1.26 0.92 5.87
C ILE A 222 -0.20 0.64 6.25
N ASN A 223 -1.07 0.28 5.29
CA ASN A 223 -2.44 -0.10 5.61
C ASN A 223 -2.43 -1.41 6.44
N PRO A 224 -2.93 -1.41 7.70
CA PRO A 224 -2.97 -2.60 8.54
C PRO A 224 -3.76 -3.77 7.91
N GLU A 225 -4.75 -3.49 7.06
CA GLU A 225 -5.52 -4.52 6.34
C GLU A 225 -4.73 -5.15 5.19
N HIS A 226 -3.66 -4.50 4.74
CA HIS A 226 -2.76 -5.04 3.72
C HIS A 226 -1.55 -5.77 4.33
N LEU A 227 -1.49 -5.90 5.65
CA LEU A 227 -0.38 -6.52 6.38
C LEU A 227 -0.82 -7.80 7.08
N TRP A 228 0.03 -8.83 7.02
CA TRP A 228 -0.16 -10.07 7.76
C TRP A 228 1.18 -10.60 8.31
N ALA A 229 1.12 -11.33 9.43
CA ALA A 229 2.29 -11.92 10.04
C ALA A 229 2.60 -13.26 9.36
N GLY A 230 3.74 -13.36 8.70
CA GLY A 230 4.14 -14.55 7.95
C GLY A 230 5.56 -14.98 8.29
N THR A 231 5.82 -16.28 8.32
CA THR A 231 7.19 -16.78 8.31
C THR A 231 7.91 -16.35 7.03
N ARG A 232 9.24 -16.22 7.08
CA ARG A 232 10.07 -15.94 5.89
C ARG A 232 9.73 -16.86 4.72
N THR A 233 9.51 -18.14 5.01
CA THR A 233 9.08 -19.15 4.03
C THR A 233 7.75 -18.80 3.37
N GLN A 234 6.75 -18.36 4.14
CA GLN A 234 5.45 -17.96 3.58
C GLN A 234 5.55 -16.68 2.75
N ASN A 235 6.38 -15.71 3.17
CA ASN A 235 6.63 -14.49 2.41
C ASN A 235 7.29 -14.77 1.05
N LEU A 236 8.31 -15.63 1.04
CA LEU A 236 8.99 -16.07 -0.19
C LEU A 236 8.05 -16.84 -1.12
N LEU A 237 7.19 -17.69 -0.56
CA LEU A 237 6.16 -18.41 -1.34
C LEU A 237 5.12 -17.45 -1.92
N ASP A 238 4.68 -16.44 -1.18
CA ASP A 238 3.75 -15.41 -1.67
C ASP A 238 4.38 -14.60 -2.81
N ALA A 239 5.62 -14.13 -2.63
CA ALA A 239 6.37 -13.47 -3.69
C ALA A 239 6.54 -14.35 -4.94
N SER A 240 6.76 -15.67 -4.75
CA SER A 240 6.80 -16.65 -5.86
C SER A 240 5.50 -16.70 -6.63
N LYS A 241 4.38 -16.86 -5.92
CA LYS A 241 3.04 -16.99 -6.52
C LYS A 241 2.70 -15.78 -7.36
N LYS A 242 3.18 -14.62 -6.92
CA LYS A 242 2.98 -13.32 -7.57
C LYS A 242 4.04 -12.99 -8.62
N GLY A 243 4.92 -13.94 -8.96
CA GLY A 243 5.95 -13.77 -9.99
C GLY A 243 7.03 -12.73 -9.66
N ARG A 244 7.18 -12.36 -8.38
CA ARG A 244 8.12 -11.30 -7.93
C ARG A 244 9.53 -11.82 -7.63
N THR A 245 9.79 -13.10 -7.82
CA THR A 245 11.09 -13.72 -7.56
C THR A 245 11.88 -13.88 -8.85
N GLN A 246 13.08 -13.31 -8.92
CA GLN A 246 13.96 -13.48 -10.08
C GLN A 246 14.73 -14.81 -9.98
N GLY A 247 14.47 -15.73 -10.92
CA GLY A 247 15.22 -16.99 -11.04
C GLY A 247 14.40 -18.10 -11.71
N LYS A 248 15.10 -19.05 -12.38
CA LYS A 248 14.52 -20.30 -12.90
C LYS A 248 14.14 -21.30 -11.80
N SER A 249 14.54 -21.04 -10.56
CA SER A 249 14.42 -21.95 -9.42
C SER A 249 13.43 -21.40 -8.38
N HIS A 250 12.65 -22.29 -7.75
CA HIS A 250 11.65 -21.95 -6.72
C HIS A 250 12.28 -21.10 -5.59
N PRO A 251 11.60 -20.13 -4.98
CA PRO A 251 12.18 -19.29 -3.93
C PRO A 251 12.43 -19.98 -2.58
N LEU A 252 12.28 -21.31 -2.53
CA LEU A 252 12.77 -22.17 -1.46
C LEU A 252 14.03 -22.97 -1.89
N SER A 253 14.64 -22.62 -3.03
CA SER A 253 15.72 -23.39 -3.66
C SER A 253 17.09 -22.91 -3.16
N ASN A 254 17.85 -23.67 -2.37
CA ASN A 254 18.66 -24.87 -2.63
C ASN A 254 18.12 -26.05 -3.48
N ALA A 255 17.19 -25.85 -4.40
CA ALA A 255 16.49 -26.92 -5.11
C ALA A 255 17.20 -27.24 -6.42
N LYS A 256 17.52 -28.52 -6.61
CA LYS A 256 18.09 -29.12 -7.82
C LYS A 256 17.16 -29.11 -9.05
N LEU A 257 16.00 -28.47 -8.94
CA LEU A 257 14.92 -28.52 -9.92
C LEU A 257 14.53 -27.11 -10.40
N ASP A 258 14.04 -27.01 -11.62
CA ASP A 258 13.38 -25.84 -12.20
C ASP A 258 11.91 -26.13 -12.60
N TRP A 259 11.21 -25.11 -13.12
CA TRP A 259 9.80 -25.21 -13.51
C TRP A 259 9.54 -26.18 -14.67
N GLU A 260 10.48 -26.32 -15.60
CA GLU A 260 10.34 -27.23 -16.73
C GLU A 260 10.40 -28.68 -16.24
N GLN A 261 11.38 -28.98 -15.39
CA GLN A 261 11.54 -30.28 -14.75
C GLN A 261 10.35 -30.63 -13.85
N VAL A 262 9.77 -29.66 -13.13
CA VAL A 262 8.59 -29.89 -12.28
C VAL A 262 7.36 -30.22 -13.12
N ARG A 263 7.14 -29.54 -14.24
CA ARG A 263 6.06 -29.86 -15.18
C ARG A 263 6.24 -31.25 -15.79
N GLU A 264 7.45 -31.59 -16.17
CA GLU A 264 7.80 -32.92 -16.69
C GLU A 264 7.53 -34.02 -15.64
N ILE A 265 7.98 -33.81 -14.39
CA ILE A 265 7.70 -34.72 -13.27
C ILE A 265 6.19 -34.95 -13.11
N ARG A 266 5.36 -33.91 -13.21
CA ARG A 266 3.90 -34.04 -13.11
C ARG A 266 3.31 -34.85 -14.26
N GLN A 267 3.74 -34.60 -15.50
CA GLN A 267 3.28 -35.37 -16.66
C GLN A 267 3.63 -36.85 -16.52
N ARG A 268 4.86 -37.16 -16.11
CA ARG A 268 5.34 -38.53 -15.91
C ARG A 268 4.60 -39.25 -14.77
N LEU A 269 4.28 -38.54 -13.69
CA LEU A 269 3.43 -39.06 -12.61
C LEU A 269 2.00 -39.35 -13.07
N ALA A 270 1.43 -38.50 -13.93
CA ALA A 270 0.11 -38.71 -14.51
C ALA A 270 0.08 -39.91 -15.48
N ALA A 271 1.19 -40.16 -16.17
CA ALA A 271 1.41 -41.35 -16.99
C ALA A 271 1.63 -42.64 -16.17
N GLY A 272 1.61 -42.58 -14.83
CA GLY A 272 1.68 -43.74 -13.95
C GLY A 272 3.09 -44.10 -13.46
N GLU A 273 4.10 -43.29 -13.74
CA GLU A 273 5.45 -43.55 -13.22
C GLU A 273 5.49 -43.45 -11.69
N ARG A 274 6.33 -44.29 -11.08
CA ARG A 274 6.43 -44.37 -9.62
C ARG A 274 7.27 -43.21 -9.09
N MET A 275 6.79 -42.56 -8.03
CA MET A 275 7.49 -41.44 -7.37
C MET A 275 8.94 -41.75 -6.96
N LYS A 276 9.25 -43.01 -6.60
CA LYS A 276 10.60 -43.45 -6.22
C LYS A 276 11.57 -43.42 -7.41
N ASP A 277 11.09 -43.76 -8.60
CA ASP A 277 11.91 -43.82 -9.82
C ASP A 277 12.21 -42.40 -10.31
N LEU A 278 11.22 -41.50 -10.23
CA LEU A 278 11.40 -40.07 -10.51
C LEU A 278 12.33 -39.40 -9.50
N ALA A 279 12.22 -39.72 -8.22
CA ALA A 279 13.13 -39.19 -7.20
C ALA A 279 14.60 -39.51 -7.53
N LYS A 280 14.87 -40.75 -7.96
CA LYS A 280 16.20 -41.18 -8.41
C LYS A 280 16.63 -40.48 -9.70
N ALA A 281 15.74 -40.40 -10.70
CA ALA A 281 16.04 -39.81 -12.01
C ALA A 281 16.43 -38.33 -11.91
N TYR A 282 15.76 -37.57 -11.04
CA TYR A 282 16.01 -36.14 -10.86
C TYR A 282 16.93 -35.83 -9.66
N GLY A 283 17.49 -36.85 -9.00
CA GLY A 283 18.44 -36.67 -7.89
C GLY A 283 17.86 -35.95 -6.67
N VAL A 284 16.54 -36.07 -6.45
CA VAL A 284 15.80 -35.46 -5.34
C VAL A 284 15.24 -36.50 -4.37
N GLY A 285 14.90 -36.07 -3.16
CA GLY A 285 14.25 -36.95 -2.19
C GLY A 285 12.81 -37.30 -2.58
N TRP A 286 12.32 -38.46 -2.14
CA TRP A 286 10.93 -38.90 -2.37
C TRP A 286 9.89 -37.86 -1.94
N GLY A 287 10.12 -37.19 -0.80
CA GLY A 287 9.23 -36.14 -0.29
C GLY A 287 9.10 -34.92 -1.23
N ALA A 288 10.14 -34.63 -2.04
CA ALA A 288 10.08 -33.56 -3.04
C ALA A 288 9.13 -33.93 -4.19
N ILE A 289 9.23 -35.16 -4.71
CA ILE A 289 8.31 -35.67 -5.75
C ILE A 289 6.88 -35.75 -5.22
N HIS A 290 6.68 -36.21 -3.98
CA HIS A 290 5.37 -36.19 -3.32
C HIS A 290 4.77 -34.77 -3.28
N ASN A 291 5.56 -33.77 -2.87
CA ASN A 291 5.07 -32.39 -2.78
C ASN A 291 4.82 -31.75 -4.15
N ILE A 292 5.59 -32.13 -5.18
CA ILE A 292 5.35 -31.73 -6.58
C ILE A 292 4.05 -32.35 -7.11
N LYS A 293 3.81 -33.65 -6.84
CA LYS A 293 2.61 -34.40 -7.25
C LYS A 293 1.33 -33.76 -6.73
N TYR A 294 1.33 -33.36 -5.46
CA TYR A 294 0.14 -32.83 -4.79
C TYR A 294 0.07 -31.29 -4.78
N HIS A 295 0.86 -30.61 -5.63
CA HIS A 295 0.90 -29.15 -5.73
C HIS A 295 1.13 -28.45 -4.38
N VAL A 296 1.80 -29.12 -3.44
CA VAL A 296 2.15 -28.57 -2.11
C VAL A 296 3.23 -27.50 -2.27
N THR A 297 4.19 -27.77 -3.15
CA THR A 297 5.24 -26.87 -3.64
C THR A 297 5.07 -26.63 -5.14
N TRP A 298 5.75 -25.64 -5.72
CA TRP A 298 5.74 -25.36 -7.17
C TRP A 298 4.34 -25.14 -7.76
N LYS A 299 3.65 -24.07 -7.34
CA LYS A 299 2.25 -23.77 -7.74
C LYS A 299 2.15 -22.80 -8.91
N GLU A 300 1.37 -23.14 -9.93
CA GLU A 300 1.08 -22.22 -11.05
C GLU A 300 0.01 -21.18 -10.64
N ALA A 301 0.04 -20.01 -11.30
CA ALA A 301 -0.91 -18.94 -11.00
C ALA A 301 -2.34 -19.35 -11.36
N GLY A 302 -3.28 -19.21 -10.41
CA GLY A 302 -4.69 -19.54 -10.61
C GLY A 302 -5.10 -20.97 -10.20
N GLU A 303 -4.16 -21.84 -9.82
CA GLU A 303 -4.51 -23.16 -9.26
C GLU A 303 -4.97 -23.03 -7.80
N GLU A 304 -6.18 -23.51 -7.48
CA GLU A 304 -6.60 -23.70 -6.09
C GLU A 304 -5.67 -24.71 -5.41
N VAL A 305 -5.16 -24.30 -4.25
CA VAL A 305 -4.22 -25.10 -3.46
C VAL A 305 -5.00 -26.02 -2.54
N PRO A 306 -4.82 -27.36 -2.61
CA PRO A 306 -5.10 -28.20 -1.45
C PRO A 306 -4.13 -27.80 -0.33
N THR A 307 -4.65 -27.27 0.77
CA THR A 307 -3.88 -26.76 1.91
C THR A 307 -2.81 -27.76 2.38
N PRO A 308 -1.52 -27.39 2.42
CA PRO A 308 -0.50 -28.25 3.01
C PRO A 308 -0.76 -28.45 4.49
N ARG A 309 -1.01 -29.71 4.84
CA ARG A 309 -1.25 -30.23 6.19
C ARG A 309 0.01 -30.08 7.04
N ARG A 310 0.04 -29.10 7.94
CA ARG A 310 1.00 -29.11 9.04
C ARG A 310 0.42 -29.96 10.18
N GLY A 311 0.90 -31.20 10.27
CA GLY A 311 0.69 -32.07 11.44
C GLY A 311 0.80 -33.57 11.16
N GLY A 312 1.99 -34.09 10.87
CA GLY A 312 2.28 -35.53 10.91
C GLY A 312 1.47 -36.46 9.97
N TYR A 313 1.75 -37.76 10.07
CA TYR A 313 1.15 -38.82 9.23
C TYR A 313 -0.39 -38.89 9.31
N LEU A 314 -0.98 -38.35 10.40
CA LEU A 314 -2.38 -38.49 10.80
C LEU A 314 -3.30 -37.35 10.33
N ASP A 315 -2.77 -36.18 9.93
CA ASP A 315 -3.58 -35.04 9.46
C ASP A 315 -3.96 -35.13 7.98
N ARG A 316 -3.93 -36.34 7.41
CA ARG A 316 -4.08 -36.60 5.98
C ARG A 316 -5.49 -36.96 5.49
N TYR A 317 -6.52 -36.73 6.28
CA TYR A 317 -7.83 -37.28 5.95
C TYR A 317 -9.00 -36.31 6.03
N LEU A 318 -8.94 -35.24 6.84
CA LEU A 318 -10.07 -34.32 7.07
C LEU A 318 -9.61 -32.86 7.10
N THR A 319 -10.50 -31.92 6.75
CA THR A 319 -10.28 -30.48 6.98
C THR A 319 -10.41 -30.14 8.46
N PHE A 320 -9.92 -28.97 8.89
CA PHE A 320 -10.09 -28.51 10.29
C PHE A 320 -11.57 -28.38 10.67
N ALA A 321 -12.41 -27.89 9.75
CA ALA A 321 -13.86 -27.83 9.93
C ALA A 321 -14.48 -29.23 10.10
N GLN A 322 -14.05 -30.20 9.27
CA GLN A 322 -14.49 -31.59 9.41
C GLN A 322 -14.00 -32.23 10.71
N ALA A 323 -12.78 -31.92 11.18
CA ALA A 323 -12.27 -32.40 12.47
C ALA A 323 -13.06 -31.79 13.65
N GLN A 324 -13.49 -30.53 13.55
CA GLN A 324 -14.41 -29.93 14.52
C GLN A 324 -15.79 -30.59 14.49
N GLU A 325 -16.32 -30.88 13.30
CA GLU A 325 -17.58 -31.61 13.13
C GLU A 325 -17.49 -33.02 13.75
N VAL A 326 -16.37 -33.72 13.57
CA VAL A 326 -16.10 -35.02 14.21
C VAL A 326 -16.19 -34.91 15.73
N ARG A 327 -15.60 -33.87 16.35
CA ARG A 327 -15.67 -33.67 17.81
C ARG A 327 -17.10 -33.43 18.29
N GLU A 328 -17.87 -32.63 17.55
CA GLU A 328 -19.28 -32.38 17.87
C GLU A 328 -20.13 -33.65 17.74
N ARG A 329 -19.88 -34.48 16.73
CA ARG A 329 -20.58 -35.76 16.54
C ARG A 329 -20.25 -36.77 17.64
N ILE A 330 -18.99 -36.83 18.09
CA ILE A 330 -18.59 -37.64 19.25
C ILE A 330 -19.26 -37.12 20.53
N LYS A 331 -19.31 -35.80 20.72
CA LYS A 331 -19.98 -35.17 21.88
C LYS A 331 -21.49 -35.46 21.91
N LYS A 332 -22.12 -35.59 20.75
CA LYS A 332 -23.52 -36.03 20.58
C LYS A 332 -23.73 -37.55 20.73
N GLY A 333 -22.70 -38.30 21.10
CA GLY A 333 -22.78 -39.73 21.40
C GLY A 333 -22.61 -40.65 20.18
N GLU A 334 -22.22 -40.13 19.02
CA GLU A 334 -21.98 -40.98 17.85
C GLU A 334 -20.66 -41.75 17.97
N SER A 335 -20.68 -43.04 17.62
CA SER A 335 -19.52 -43.91 17.80
C SER A 335 -18.40 -43.61 16.80
N ILE A 336 -17.15 -43.71 17.27
CA ILE A 336 -15.92 -43.50 16.49
C ILE A 336 -15.94 -44.32 15.19
N ALA A 337 -16.35 -45.59 15.26
CA ALA A 337 -16.39 -46.49 14.10
C ALA A 337 -17.43 -46.06 13.05
N LYS A 338 -18.56 -45.47 13.48
CA LYS A 338 -19.60 -44.98 12.57
C LYS A 338 -19.14 -43.70 11.86
N ILE A 339 -18.48 -42.80 12.59
CA ILE A 339 -17.90 -41.57 12.04
C ILE A 339 -16.78 -41.91 11.04
N ALA A 340 -15.87 -42.82 11.42
CA ALA A 340 -14.74 -43.26 10.59
C ALA A 340 -15.22 -43.85 9.25
N ARG A 341 -16.22 -44.74 9.30
CA ARG A 341 -16.81 -45.34 8.09
C ARG A 341 -17.48 -44.31 7.19
N LYS A 342 -18.22 -43.35 7.76
CA LYS A 342 -18.91 -42.31 6.98
C LYS A 342 -17.92 -41.36 6.29
N LEU A 343 -16.76 -41.14 6.89
CA LEU A 343 -15.73 -40.23 6.38
C LEU A 343 -14.64 -40.94 5.56
N GLY A 344 -14.68 -42.27 5.44
CA GLY A 344 -13.68 -43.04 4.69
C GLY A 344 -12.29 -43.05 5.33
N VAL A 345 -12.22 -42.95 6.66
CA VAL A 345 -10.96 -42.86 7.43
C VAL A 345 -10.84 -44.00 8.43
N SER A 346 -9.65 -44.23 8.98
CA SER A 346 -9.46 -45.25 10.02
C SER A 346 -9.99 -44.77 11.38
N ASN A 347 -10.32 -45.72 12.26
CA ASN A 347 -10.75 -45.42 13.64
C ASN A 347 -9.69 -44.62 14.42
N ASN A 348 -8.40 -44.84 14.13
CA ASN A 348 -7.28 -44.15 14.78
C ASN A 348 -7.29 -42.65 14.46
N VAL A 349 -7.61 -42.26 13.22
CA VAL A 349 -7.72 -40.84 12.83
C VAL A 349 -8.79 -40.12 13.65
N ILE A 350 -9.95 -40.75 13.84
CA ILE A 350 -11.05 -40.19 14.65
C ILE A 350 -10.68 -40.16 16.14
N SER A 351 -9.93 -41.16 16.62
CA SER A 351 -9.41 -41.21 17.99
C SER A 351 -8.41 -40.09 18.28
N ASP A 352 -7.51 -39.80 17.35
CA ASP A 352 -6.51 -38.73 17.50
C ASP A 352 -7.15 -37.33 17.49
N ILE A 353 -8.19 -37.14 16.67
CA ILE A 353 -9.01 -35.92 16.65
C ILE A 353 -9.73 -35.71 18.00
N LYS A 354 -10.28 -36.79 18.57
CA LYS A 354 -10.96 -36.79 19.88
C LYS A 354 -10.01 -36.38 21.00
N ASN A 355 -8.79 -36.91 20.97
CA ASN A 355 -7.79 -36.71 22.04
C ASN A 355 -6.94 -35.44 21.85
N TYR A 356 -7.28 -34.58 20.88
CA TYR A 356 -6.52 -33.36 20.55
C TYR A 356 -5.04 -33.63 20.25
N VAL A 357 -4.70 -34.85 19.83
CA VAL A 357 -3.35 -35.18 19.34
C VAL A 357 -3.11 -34.43 18.02
N THR A 358 -4.18 -34.30 17.24
CA THR A 358 -4.25 -33.59 15.95
C THR A 358 -5.31 -32.49 15.97
N TYR A 359 -5.25 -31.54 15.03
CA TYR A 359 -6.20 -30.41 14.90
C TYR A 359 -6.42 -29.64 16.23
N LYS A 360 -5.32 -29.27 16.91
CA LYS A 360 -5.37 -28.47 18.14
C LYS A 360 -5.93 -27.07 17.82
N LYS A 361 -6.78 -26.56 18.72
CA LYS A 361 -7.21 -25.16 18.69
C LYS A 361 -6.12 -24.37 19.42
N GLU A 362 -5.63 -23.27 18.82
CA GLU A 362 -4.75 -22.32 19.53
C GLU A 362 -5.48 -21.75 20.76
#